data_AF-A0A3D1A127-F1
#
_entry.id   AF-A0A3D1A127-F1
#
_cell.length_a   1.000
_cell.length_b   1.000
_cell.length_c   1.000
_cell.angle_alpha   90.00
_cell.angle_beta   90.00
_cell.angle_gamma   90.00
#
_symmetry.space_group_name_H-M   'P 1'
#
loop_
_entity.id
_entity.type
_entity.pdbx_description
1 polymer ?
#
loop_
_entity_poly.entity_id
_entity_poly.type
_entity_poly.pdbx_seq_one_letter_code
_entity_poly.pdbx_strand_id
1 'polypeptide(L)' 'ADKKAILVRHCADVGRNINEIECSVQITLPADQAPEESAEQAARLSEAGVDTVIFSLRNPYRASILEPLGKAIEPLI' A
#
# COMPACT_ATOMS: atom_id res chain seq x y z
N ALA A 1 -16.79 3.29 6.68
CA ALA A 1 -17.20 3.84 5.38
C ALA A 1 -16.06 3.64 4.40
N ASP A 2 -16.32 3.03 3.26
CA ASP A 2 -15.32 2.80 2.22
C ASP A 2 -14.92 4.14 1.57
N LYS A 3 -13.66 4.55 1.76
CA LYS A 3 -13.13 5.82 1.26
C LYS A 3 -13.09 5.85 -0.28
N LYS A 4 -12.81 4.71 -0.92
CA LYS A 4 -12.76 4.61 -2.39
C LYS A 4 -14.15 4.79 -2.97
N ALA A 5 -15.17 4.19 -2.37
CA ALA A 5 -16.56 4.38 -2.81
C ALA A 5 -17.01 5.86 -2.74
N ILE A 6 -16.59 6.60 -1.71
CA ILE A 6 -16.87 8.04 -1.59
C ILE A 6 -16.19 8.82 -2.72
N LEU A 7 -14.92 8.51 -3.00
CA LEU A 7 -14.16 9.15 -4.07
C LEU A 7 -14.80 8.88 -5.45
N VAL A 8 -15.20 7.63 -5.72
CA VAL A 8 -15.88 7.23 -6.96
C VAL A 8 -17.17 8.01 -7.16
N ARG A 9 -18.02 8.08 -6.13
CA ARG A 9 -19.28 8.86 -6.19
C ARG A 9 -19.01 10.32 -6.51
N HIS A 10 -18.05 10.94 -5.81
CA HIS A 10 -17.74 12.34 -6.04
C HIS A 10 -17.17 12.60 -7.44
N CYS A 11 -16.33 11.71 -7.96
CA CYS A 11 -15.82 11.82 -9.32
C CYS A 11 -16.95 11.77 -10.35
N ALA A 12 -17.94 10.90 -10.14
CA ALA A 12 -19.14 10.84 -10.98
C ALA A 12 -19.94 12.16 -10.92
N ASP A 13 -20.10 12.75 -9.72
CA ASP A 13 -20.84 14.00 -9.53
C ASP A 13 -20.20 15.19 -10.27
N VAL A 14 -18.87 15.23 -10.36
CA VAL A 14 -18.12 16.35 -10.97
C VAL A 14 -17.63 16.07 -12.39
N GLY A 15 -17.96 14.90 -12.96
CA GLY A 15 -17.54 14.51 -14.31
C GLY A 15 -16.03 14.23 -14.45
N ARG A 16 -15.35 13.86 -13.36
CA ARG A 16 -13.93 13.51 -13.36
C ARG A 16 -13.74 12.02 -13.57
N ASN A 17 -12.74 11.63 -14.36
CA ASN A 17 -12.35 10.22 -14.50
C ASN A 17 -11.58 9.75 -13.25
N ILE A 18 -12.09 8.73 -12.56
CA ILE A 18 -11.47 8.17 -11.35
C ILE A 18 -10.07 7.59 -11.62
N ASN A 19 -9.84 7.07 -12.83
CA ASN A 19 -8.58 6.42 -13.19
C ASN A 19 -7.41 7.40 -13.37
N GLU A 20 -7.68 8.71 -13.28
CA GLU A 20 -6.64 9.75 -13.24
C GLU A 20 -6.12 10.00 -11.82
N ILE A 21 -6.70 9.36 -10.80
CA ILE A 21 -6.33 9.53 -9.39
C ILE A 21 -5.61 8.29 -8.90
N GLU A 22 -4.29 8.37 -8.82
CA GLU A 22 -3.48 7.34 -8.17
C GLU A 22 -3.67 7.40 -6.64
N CYS A 23 -4.09 6.28 -6.06
CA CYS A 23 -4.26 6.11 -4.63
C CYS A 23 -3.02 5.42 -4.05
N SER A 24 -2.17 6.20 -3.39
CA SER A 24 -1.02 5.66 -2.67
C SER A 24 -1.29 5.50 -1.17
N VAL A 25 -0.61 4.57 -0.51
CA VAL A 25 -0.59 4.44 0.95
C VAL A 25 0.82 4.20 1.48
N GLN A 26 1.09 4.72 2.67
CA GLN A 26 2.36 4.53 3.35
C GLN A 26 2.19 3.51 4.48
N ILE A 27 2.95 2.43 4.43
CA ILE A 27 3.03 1.42 5.49
C ILE A 27 4.30 1.66 6.28
N THR A 28 4.18 1.75 7.61
CA THR A 28 5.35 1.82 8.48
C THR A 28 5.97 0.43 8.58
N LEU A 29 7.29 0.33 8.40
CA LEU A 29 8.06 -0.90 8.53
C LEU A 29 9.02 -0.76 9.73
N PRO A 30 8.61 -1.16 10.94
CA PRO A 30 9.47 -1.30 12.10
C PRO A 30 10.62 -2.27 11.83
N ALA A 31 11.79 -1.99 12.40
CA ALA A 31 13.00 -2.76 12.10
C ALA A 31 12.95 -4.23 12.56
N ASP A 32 12.09 -4.55 13.53
CA ASP A 32 11.95 -5.88 14.11
C ASP A 32 10.60 -6.54 13.77
N GLN A 33 9.81 -5.93 12.86
CA GLN A 33 8.59 -6.54 12.34
C GLN A 33 8.93 -7.60 11.29
N ALA A 34 8.17 -8.71 11.28
CA ALA A 34 8.27 -9.71 10.23
C ALA A 34 7.87 -9.09 8.86
N PRO A 35 8.70 -9.22 7.80
CA PRO A 35 8.38 -8.71 6.47
C PRO A 35 7.05 -9.23 5.91
N GLU A 36 6.67 -10.45 6.27
CA GLU A 36 5.43 -11.11 5.86
C GLU A 36 4.19 -10.37 6.35
N GLU A 37 4.22 -9.78 7.55
CA GLU A 37 3.10 -8.98 8.06
C GLU A 37 2.89 -7.71 7.23
N SER A 38 4.00 -7.10 6.78
CA SER A 38 3.96 -5.91 5.91
C SER A 38 3.48 -6.27 4.51
N ALA A 39 3.87 -7.43 3.98
CA ALA A 39 3.38 -7.94 2.71
C ALA A 39 1.88 -8.26 2.77
N GLU A 40 1.40 -8.89 3.84
CA GLU A 40 -0.03 -9.16 4.04
C GLU A 40 -0.84 -7.86 4.15
N GLN A 41 -0.31 -6.85 4.84
CA GLN A 41 -0.94 -5.53 4.89
C GLN A 41 -1.00 -4.88 3.51
N ALA A 42 0.05 -4.98 2.71
CA ALA A 42 0.08 -4.48 1.34
C ALA A 42 -0.95 -5.19 0.45
N ALA A 43 -1.08 -6.51 0.56
CA ALA A 43 -2.08 -7.30 -0.18
C ALA A 43 -3.51 -6.82 0.13
N ARG A 44 -3.86 -6.66 1.42
CA ARG A 44 -5.18 -6.15 1.83
C ARG A 44 -5.46 -4.73 1.32
N LEU A 45 -4.44 -3.89 1.21
CA LEU A 45 -4.57 -2.53 0.70
C LEU A 45 -4.75 -2.51 -0.83
N SER A 46 -4.06 -3.39 -1.54
CA SER A 46 -4.27 -3.61 -2.98
C SER A 46 -5.70 -4.05 -3.28
N GLU A 47 -6.22 -5.03 -2.53
CA GLU A 47 -7.63 -5.48 -2.62
C GLU A 47 -8.64 -4.34 -2.33
N ALA A 48 -8.25 -3.38 -1.49
CA ALA A 48 -9.05 -2.19 -1.19
C ALA A 48 -8.95 -1.08 -2.26
N GLY A 49 -8.21 -1.30 -3.35
CA GLY A 49 -8.10 -0.37 -4.48
C GLY A 49 -7.03 0.71 -4.33
N VAL A 50 -5.98 0.42 -3.56
CA VAL A 50 -4.73 1.20 -3.54
C VAL A 50 -3.88 0.79 -4.74
N ASP A 51 -3.39 1.78 -5.48
CA ASP A 51 -2.56 1.58 -6.67
C ASP A 51 -1.07 1.42 -6.30
N THR A 52 -0.61 2.17 -5.30
CA THR A 52 0.81 2.21 -4.90
C THR A 52 1.00 2.06 -3.39
N VAL A 53 1.83 1.12 -2.95
CA VAL A 53 2.22 0.94 -1.54
C VAL A 53 3.66 1.42 -1.34
N ILE A 54 3.86 2.29 -0.35
CA ILE A 54 5.16 2.88 0.00
C ILE A 54 5.56 2.37 1.39
N PHE A 55 6.61 1.56 1.46
CA PHE A 55 7.16 1.09 2.74
C PHE A 55 8.10 2.14 3.35
N SER A 56 7.83 2.48 4.61
CA SER A 56 8.60 3.47 5.36
C SER A 56 9.39 2.81 6.47
N LEU A 57 10.67 2.60 6.17
CA LEU A 57 11.61 1.99 7.09
C LEU A 57 11.77 2.86 8.35
N ARG A 58 11.75 2.23 9.52
CA ARG A 58 11.97 2.90 10.81
C ARG A 58 13.34 2.56 11.38
N ASN A 59 13.77 3.38 12.34
CA ASN A 59 15.01 3.17 13.09
C ASN A 59 15.09 1.73 13.64
N PRO A 60 16.26 1.08 13.60
CA PRO A 60 17.57 1.60 13.14
C PRO A 60 17.87 1.53 11.62
N TYR A 61 16.87 1.63 10.71
CA TYR A 61 17.06 1.75 9.25
C TYR A 61 17.96 0.66 8.63
N ARG A 62 17.71 -0.61 8.97
CA ARG A 62 18.52 -1.73 8.47
C ARG A 62 18.15 -2.07 7.02
N ALA A 63 19.07 -1.89 6.09
CA ALA A 63 18.88 -2.29 4.69
C ALA A 63 18.69 -3.82 4.52
N SER A 64 19.14 -4.62 5.48
CA SER A 64 19.00 -6.08 5.45
C SER A 64 17.55 -6.58 5.41
N ILE A 65 16.56 -5.74 5.75
CA ILE A 65 15.14 -6.11 5.67
C ILE A 65 14.59 -6.05 4.24
N LEU A 66 15.27 -5.37 3.31
CA LEU A 66 14.76 -5.14 1.95
C LEU A 66 14.68 -6.43 1.14
N GLU A 67 15.66 -7.32 1.23
CA GLU A 67 15.62 -8.60 0.51
C GLU A 67 14.51 -9.52 1.02
N PRO A 68 14.35 -9.76 2.34
CA PRO A 68 13.21 -10.49 2.89
C PRO A 68 11.86 -9.88 2.50
N LEU A 69 11.72 -8.55 2.57
CA LEU A 69 10.51 -7.86 2.14
C LEU A 69 10.23 -8.07 0.65
N GLY A 70 11.25 -7.96 -0.20
CA GLY A 70 11.15 -8.23 -1.63
C GLY A 70 10.60 -9.63 -1.92
N LYS A 71 11.13 -10.65 -1.25
CA LYS A 71 10.65 -12.04 -1.37
C LYS A 71 9.20 -12.20 -0.88
N ALA A 72 8.83 -11.48 0.18
CA ALA A 72 7.48 -11.54 0.73
C ALA A 72 6.43 -10.89 -0.19
N ILE A 73 6.80 -9.85 -0.95
CA ILE A 73 5.88 -9.15 -1.87
C ILE A 73 5.91 -9.69 -3.31
N GLU A 74 6.93 -10.46 -3.71
CA GLU A 74 7.05 -11.04 -5.05
C GLU A 74 5.77 -11.75 -5.54
N PRO A 75 5.03 -12.52 -4.70
CA PRO A 75 3.77 -13.14 -5.14
C PRO A 75 2.60 -12.18 -5.39
N LEU A 76 2.74 -10.89 -5.04
CA LEU A 76 1.70 -9.87 -5.14
C LEU A 76 1.82 -9.01 -6.41
N ILE A 77 2.89 -9.18 -7.20
CA ILE A 77 3.22 -8.39 -8.39
C ILE A 77 2.76 -9.11 -9.66
#